data_AF-A0AAF0PKD9-F1
#
_entry.id   AF-A0AAF0PKD9-F1
#
_cell.length_a   1.000
_cell.length_b   1.000
_cell.length_c   1.000
_cell.angle_alpha   90.00
_cell.angle_beta   90.00
_cell.angle_gamma   90.00
#
_symmetry.space_group_name_H-M   'P 1'
#
loop_
_entity.id
_entity.type
_entity.pdbx_description
1 polymer ?
#
loop_
_entity_poly.entity_id
_entity_poly.type
_entity_poly.pdbx_seq_one_letter_code
_entity_poly.pdbx_strand_id
1 'polypeptide(L)'
;MTDDTDIKPGDVALDRTQGRPVHVLEDTGQTVLQWSNENGYDLLDNYGNSRCGATAEDRVFEVVYCSSIQSEPSKTYAMPESRLDRVETEKADNGRQVYDRIVVDVLDQLFQRAGRDDEQAVAVLEQYATDAGIDADVVDEARELAEAAQLGGEA
;
A
#
# COMPACT_ATOMS: atom_id res chain seq x y z
N MET A 1 11.88 6.39 8.52
CA MET A 1 11.53 7.32 7.43
C MET A 1 11.48 6.52 6.14
N THR A 2 10.46 5.67 6.06
CA THR A 2 9.85 5.32 4.78
C THR A 2 9.41 6.65 4.15
N ASP A 3 9.84 6.91 2.92
CA ASP A 3 9.44 8.13 2.24
C ASP A 3 7.91 8.09 2.09
N ASP A 4 7.23 9.16 2.50
CA ASP A 4 5.77 9.41 2.41
C ASP A 4 5.19 9.31 0.97
N THR A 5 5.98 8.79 0.01
CA THR A 5 5.70 8.74 -1.43
C THR A 5 5.52 7.33 -1.99
N ASP A 6 5.80 6.28 -1.21
CA ASP A 6 5.69 4.90 -1.69
C ASP A 6 4.29 4.54 -2.21
N ILE A 7 4.25 3.77 -3.29
CA ILE A 7 2.99 3.24 -3.84
C ILE A 7 2.50 2.09 -2.95
N LYS A 8 1.21 2.14 -2.59
CA LYS A 8 0.51 1.17 -1.77
C LYS A 8 -0.75 0.63 -2.47
N PRO A 9 -1.23 -0.57 -2.09
CA PRO A 9 -2.56 -1.04 -2.49
C PRO A 9 -3.65 -0.01 -2.16
N GLY A 10 -4.58 0.20 -3.08
CA GLY A 10 -5.64 1.20 -2.95
C GLY A 10 -5.30 2.57 -3.55
N ASP A 11 -4.03 2.84 -3.87
CA ASP A 11 -3.66 4.10 -4.51
C ASP A 11 -4.21 4.23 -5.93
N VAL A 12 -4.50 5.48 -6.31
CA VAL A 12 -4.67 5.84 -7.71
C VAL A 12 -3.33 6.31 -8.25
N ALA A 13 -2.91 5.76 -9.38
CA ALA A 13 -1.72 6.20 -10.11
C ALA A 13 -2.06 6.54 -11.56
N LEU A 14 -1.18 7.29 -12.22
CA LEU A 14 -1.22 7.49 -13.66
C LEU A 14 -0.20 6.57 -14.33
N ASP A 15 -0.64 5.81 -15.33
CA ASP A 15 0.29 5.15 -16.25
C ASP A 15 1.03 6.22 -17.06
N ARG A 16 2.33 6.40 -16.82
CA ARG A 16 3.19 7.37 -17.51
C ARG A 16 3.25 7.17 -19.03
N THR A 17 3.02 5.94 -19.50
CA THR A 17 3.00 5.65 -20.94
C THR A 17 1.72 6.14 -21.62
N GLN A 18 0.56 5.99 -20.98
CA GLN A 18 -0.75 6.30 -21.58
C GLN A 18 -1.42 7.55 -21.04
N GLY A 19 -0.94 8.10 -19.92
CA GLY A 19 -1.58 9.20 -19.19
C GLY A 19 -2.95 8.83 -18.60
N ARG A 20 -3.21 7.55 -18.36
CA ARG A 20 -4.52 7.04 -17.93
C ARG A 20 -4.48 6.63 -16.45
N PRO A 21 -5.57 6.87 -15.70
CA PRO A 21 -5.64 6.45 -14.31
C PRO A 21 -5.74 4.93 -14.21
N VAL A 22 -4.98 4.41 -13.27
CA VAL A 22 -5.02 3.03 -12.80
C VAL A 22 -5.24 3.01 -11.29
N HIS A 23 -5.89 1.98 -10.81
CA HIS A 23 -6.01 1.67 -9.39
C HIS A 23 -5.05 0.53 -9.06
N VAL A 24 -4.24 0.71 -8.02
CA VAL A 24 -3.27 -0.28 -7.54
C VAL A 24 -4.02 -1.32 -6.70
N LEU A 25 -3.97 -2.58 -7.12
CA LEU A 25 -4.64 -3.68 -6.43
C LEU A 25 -3.72 -4.33 -5.40
N GLU A 26 -2.47 -4.55 -5.78
CA GLU A 26 -1.46 -5.16 -4.92
C GLU A 26 -0.04 -4.75 -5.31
N ASP A 27 0.85 -4.81 -4.33
CA ASP A 27 2.28 -5.00 -4.57
C ASP A 27 2.54 -6.51 -4.65
N THR A 28 3.13 -6.97 -5.75
CA THR A 28 3.40 -8.41 -5.94
C THR A 28 4.50 -8.91 -5.00
N GLY A 29 5.27 -8.01 -4.38
CA GLY A 29 6.46 -8.33 -3.60
C GLY A 29 7.63 -8.79 -4.48
N GLN A 30 7.51 -8.65 -5.80
CA GLN A 30 8.50 -9.07 -6.77
C GLN A 30 9.16 -7.89 -7.46
N THR A 31 10.44 -8.07 -7.79
CA THR A 31 11.14 -7.23 -8.77
C THR A 31 10.71 -7.60 -10.20
N VAL A 32 10.92 -6.69 -11.14
CA VAL A 32 10.68 -6.94 -12.57
C VAL A 32 11.36 -8.22 -13.06
N LEU A 33 12.60 -8.48 -12.64
CA LEU A 33 13.32 -9.70 -13.03
C LEU A 33 12.64 -10.96 -12.51
N GLN A 34 12.27 -10.98 -11.22
CA GLN A 34 11.60 -12.12 -10.60
C GLN A 34 10.26 -12.40 -11.27
N TRP A 35 9.42 -11.36 -11.38
CA TRP A 35 8.11 -11.47 -12.01
C TRP A 35 8.22 -11.96 -13.46
N SER A 36 9.16 -11.41 -14.23
CA SER A 36 9.35 -11.79 -15.64
C SER A 36 9.77 -13.25 -15.80
N ASN A 37 10.66 -13.73 -14.93
CA ASN A 37 11.11 -15.13 -14.93
C ASN A 37 9.98 -16.10 -14.59
N GLU A 38 9.16 -15.78 -13.60
CA GLU A 38 8.06 -16.65 -13.16
C GLU A 38 6.90 -16.68 -14.15
N ASN A 39 6.61 -15.55 -14.80
CA ASN A 39 5.47 -15.41 -15.71
C ASN A 39 5.82 -15.68 -17.18
N GLY A 40 7.10 -15.84 -17.50
CA GLY A 40 7.56 -16.07 -18.88
C GLY A 40 7.29 -14.89 -19.83
N TYR A 41 7.26 -13.67 -19.28
CA TYR A 41 7.00 -12.45 -20.01
C TYR A 41 8.01 -11.37 -19.62
N ASP A 42 8.75 -10.84 -20.59
CA ASP A 42 9.75 -9.80 -20.34
C ASP A 42 9.09 -8.43 -20.15
N LEU A 43 9.02 -7.98 -18.89
CA LEU A 43 8.52 -6.65 -18.56
C LEU A 43 9.49 -5.53 -18.96
N LEU A 44 10.80 -5.75 -19.04
CA LEU A 44 11.78 -4.71 -19.40
C LEU A 44 11.68 -4.37 -20.88
N ASP A 45 11.58 -5.40 -21.72
CA ASP A 45 11.48 -5.24 -23.18
C ASP A 45 10.11 -4.73 -23.63
N ASN A 46 9.12 -4.68 -22.72
CA ASN A 46 7.86 -4.00 -23.01
C ASN A 46 8.12 -2.53 -23.35
N TYR A 47 7.61 -2.10 -24.51
CA TYR A 47 7.85 -0.76 -25.04
C TYR A 47 7.45 0.40 -24.10
N GLY A 48 6.36 0.23 -23.34
CA GLY A 48 5.94 1.25 -22.38
C GLY A 48 6.89 1.33 -21.20
N ASN A 49 7.28 0.16 -20.66
CA ASN A 49 8.13 0.05 -19.49
C ASN A 49 9.56 0.55 -19.78
N SER A 50 10.17 0.11 -20.88
CA SER A 50 11.51 0.58 -21.31
C SER A 50 11.57 2.10 -21.50
N ARG A 51 10.51 2.73 -22.02
CA ARG A 51 10.43 4.20 -22.16
C ARG A 51 10.29 4.94 -20.84
N CYS A 52 9.75 4.29 -19.81
CA CYS A 52 9.63 4.87 -18.48
C CYS A 52 10.91 4.68 -17.64
N GLY A 53 11.95 4.04 -18.20
CA GLY A 53 13.21 3.78 -17.51
C GLY A 53 13.14 2.60 -16.55
N ALA A 54 12.23 1.64 -16.80
CA ALA A 54 12.11 0.47 -15.95
C ALA A 54 13.40 -0.32 -15.85
N THR A 55 13.75 -0.72 -14.63
CA THR A 55 14.93 -1.53 -14.34
C THR A 55 14.54 -2.90 -13.82
N ALA A 56 15.50 -3.84 -13.84
CA ALA A 56 15.30 -5.20 -13.34
C ALA A 56 14.93 -5.25 -11.85
N GLU A 57 15.28 -4.20 -11.11
CA GLU A 57 15.10 -4.07 -9.65
C GLU A 57 13.80 -3.36 -9.28
N ASP A 58 13.10 -2.75 -10.24
CA ASP A 58 11.83 -2.07 -9.98
C ASP A 58 10.83 -3.05 -9.35
N ARG A 59 10.11 -2.59 -8.33
CA ARG A 59 8.95 -3.29 -7.79
C ARG A 59 7.87 -3.42 -8.86
N VAL A 60 7.11 -4.51 -8.82
CA VAL A 60 5.99 -4.76 -9.73
C VAL A 60 4.68 -4.69 -8.97
N PHE A 61 3.77 -3.86 -9.48
CA PHE A 61 2.42 -3.72 -8.96
C PHE A 61 1.41 -4.33 -9.92
N GLU A 62 0.37 -4.98 -9.39
CA GLU A 62 -0.80 -5.27 -10.18
C GLU A 62 -1.75 -4.08 -10.16
N VAL A 63 -2.14 -3.64 -11.34
CA VAL A 63 -3.02 -2.48 -11.50
C VAL A 63 -4.18 -2.79 -12.44
N VAL A 64 -5.23 -1.99 -12.31
CA VAL A 64 -6.39 -2.04 -13.19
C VAL A 64 -6.69 -0.65 -13.75
N TYR A 65 -6.96 -0.55 -15.05
CA TYR A 65 -7.35 0.73 -15.65
C TYR A 65 -8.77 1.13 -15.24
N CYS A 66 -8.92 2.38 -14.79
CA CYS A 66 -10.17 2.97 -14.34
C CYS A 66 -10.63 4.12 -15.25
N SER A 67 -10.55 3.94 -16.57
CA SER A 67 -10.72 5.06 -17.51
C SER A 67 -12.16 5.45 -17.83
N SER A 68 -13.15 4.60 -17.51
CA SER A 68 -14.56 4.91 -17.73
C SER A 68 -15.43 4.14 -16.76
N ILE A 69 -16.35 4.85 -16.09
CA ILE A 69 -17.36 4.25 -15.21
C ILE A 69 -18.37 3.38 -15.98
N GLN A 70 -18.46 3.55 -17.29
CA GLN A 70 -19.36 2.78 -18.14
C GLN A 70 -18.79 1.40 -18.51
N SER A 71 -17.53 1.13 -18.18
CA SER A 71 -16.83 -0.10 -18.54
C SER A 71 -16.38 -0.81 -17.28
N GLU A 72 -16.86 -2.03 -17.10
CA GLU A 72 -16.41 -2.89 -16.02
C GLU A 72 -14.96 -3.33 -16.27
N PRO A 73 -14.03 -3.08 -15.33
CA PRO A 73 -12.67 -3.57 -15.47
C PRO A 73 -12.63 -5.09 -15.40
N SER A 74 -11.98 -5.73 -16.38
CA SER A 74 -11.96 -7.20 -16.53
C SER A 74 -10.55 -7.79 -16.64
N LYS A 75 -9.51 -6.95 -16.56
CA LYS A 75 -8.12 -7.35 -16.71
C LYS A 75 -7.23 -6.54 -15.78
N THR A 76 -6.29 -7.24 -15.16
CA THR A 76 -5.18 -6.64 -14.42
C THR A 76 -3.94 -6.58 -15.31
N TYR A 77 -3.00 -5.72 -14.93
CA TYR A 77 -1.73 -5.50 -15.62
C TYR A 77 -0.62 -5.41 -14.58
N ALA A 78 0.45 -6.17 -14.77
CA ALA A 78 1.68 -5.99 -14.02
C ALA A 78 2.43 -4.76 -14.57
N MET A 79 2.72 -3.79 -13.71
CA MET A 79 3.45 -2.57 -14.07
C MET A 79 4.64 -2.35 -13.14
N PRO A 80 5.84 -2.08 -13.68
CA PRO A 80 6.98 -1.61 -12.89
C PRO A 80 6.66 -0.27 -12.22
N GLU A 81 7.19 -0.07 -11.01
CA GLU A 81 7.06 1.17 -10.23
C GLU A 81 7.40 2.42 -11.04
N SER A 82 8.49 2.39 -11.81
CA SER A 82 8.94 3.51 -12.65
C SER A 82 7.94 3.98 -13.71
N ARG A 83 6.95 3.15 -14.06
CA ARG A 83 5.88 3.47 -15.01
C ARG A 83 4.67 4.14 -14.33
N LEU A 84 4.60 4.16 -13.01
CA LEU A 84 3.47 4.66 -12.25
C LEU A 84 3.83 6.00 -11.61
N ASP A 85 3.01 7.02 -11.86
CA ASP A 85 3.04 8.27 -11.08
C ASP A 85 1.89 8.24 -10.06
N ARG A 86 2.20 8.09 -8.77
CA ARG A 86 1.20 8.08 -7.68
C ARG A 86 0.47 9.42 -7.60
N VAL A 87 -0.85 9.38 -7.46
CA VAL A 87 -1.65 10.58 -7.16
C VAL A 87 -1.73 10.72 -5.64
N GLU A 88 -1.10 11.77 -5.10
CA GLU A 88 -1.02 12.09 -3.66
C GLU A 88 -2.36 12.62 -3.10
N THR A 89 -3.41 11.79 -3.15
CA THR A 89 -4.77 12.13 -2.73
C THR A 89 -4.86 12.57 -1.26
N GLU A 90 -3.93 12.12 -0.43
CA GLU A 90 -3.81 12.48 0.98
C GLU A 90 -3.64 13.99 1.21
N LYS A 91 -3.11 14.73 0.23
CA LYS A 91 -3.01 16.19 0.34
C LYS A 91 -4.38 16.87 0.45
N ALA A 92 -5.44 16.22 -0.01
CA ALA A 92 -6.83 16.66 0.17
C ALA A 92 -7.50 16.08 1.43
N ASP A 93 -6.83 15.14 2.12
CA ASP A 93 -7.36 14.31 3.20
C ASP A 93 -6.42 14.32 4.43
N ASN A 94 -6.06 15.53 4.88
CA ASN A 94 -5.23 15.78 6.07
C ASN A 94 -3.78 15.26 6.03
N GLY A 95 -3.28 14.89 4.86
CA GLY A 95 -1.85 14.62 4.61
C GLY A 95 -1.40 13.18 4.82
N ARG A 96 -2.22 12.29 5.38
CA ARG A 96 -1.90 10.87 5.55
C ARG A 96 -2.42 10.03 4.39
N GLN A 97 -1.59 9.14 3.84
CA GLN A 97 -2.00 8.20 2.81
C GLN A 97 -3.20 7.36 3.28
N VAL A 98 -4.18 7.16 2.38
CA VAL A 98 -5.47 6.53 2.73
C VAL A 98 -5.26 5.12 3.28
N TYR A 99 -4.32 4.37 2.72
CA TYR A 99 -3.94 3.04 3.20
C TYR A 99 -3.51 3.08 4.68
N ASP A 100 -2.51 3.91 5.00
CA ASP A 100 -1.96 4.01 6.36
C ASP A 100 -3.02 4.48 7.35
N ARG A 101 -3.87 5.45 6.97
CA ARG A 101 -4.99 5.86 7.81
C ARG A 101 -5.89 4.67 8.17
N ILE A 102 -6.30 3.88 7.17
CA ILE A 102 -7.19 2.74 7.42
C ILE A 102 -6.51 1.70 8.30
N VAL A 103 -5.22 1.41 8.07
CA VAL A 103 -4.47 0.44 8.87
C VAL A 103 -4.33 0.91 10.32
N VAL A 104 -3.93 2.17 10.54
CA VAL A 104 -3.85 2.77 11.88
C VAL A 104 -5.21 2.70 12.58
N ASP A 105 -6.29 3.12 11.91
CA ASP A 105 -7.64 3.14 12.49
C ASP A 105 -8.12 1.74 12.92
N VAL A 106 -7.79 0.71 12.14
CA VAL A 106 -8.13 -0.69 12.47
C VAL A 106 -7.26 -1.21 13.62
N LEU A 107 -5.95 -0.98 13.57
CA LEU A 107 -5.03 -1.42 14.62
C LEU A 107 -5.33 -0.73 15.97
N ASP A 108 -5.61 0.56 15.97
CA ASP A 108 -6.00 1.32 17.16
C ASP A 108 -7.21 0.67 17.85
N GLN A 109 -8.28 0.39 17.08
CA GLN A 109 -9.47 -0.28 17.62
C GLN A 109 -9.16 -1.68 18.19
N LEU A 110 -8.28 -2.43 17.53
CA LEU A 110 -7.87 -3.75 18.01
C LEU A 110 -7.02 -3.65 19.28
N PHE A 111 -6.07 -2.71 19.37
CA PHE A 111 -5.26 -2.47 20.56
C PHE A 111 -6.11 -1.98 21.73
N GLN A 112 -7.05 -1.06 21.50
CA GLN A 112 -8.00 -0.62 22.52
C GLN A 112 -8.81 -1.78 23.08
N ARG A 113 -9.25 -2.70 22.20
CA ARG A 113 -10.00 -3.89 22.63
C ARG A 113 -9.10 -4.86 23.39
N ALA A 114 -7.91 -5.14 22.87
CA ALA A 114 -6.94 -6.04 23.49
C ALA A 114 -6.54 -5.57 24.90
N GLY A 115 -6.21 -4.29 25.08
CA GLY A 115 -5.83 -3.75 26.38
C GLY A 115 -6.94 -3.74 27.42
N ARG A 116 -8.22 -3.80 27.01
CA ARG A 116 -9.35 -3.99 27.94
C ARG A 116 -9.52 -5.45 28.39
N ASP A 117 -9.12 -6.39 27.54
CA ASP A 117 -9.33 -7.81 27.76
C ASP A 117 -8.11 -8.45 28.47
N ASP A 118 -6.88 -8.19 27.99
CA ASP A 118 -5.62 -8.76 28.52
C ASP A 118 -4.38 -7.99 27.99
N GLU A 119 -3.49 -7.53 28.88
CA GLU A 119 -2.21 -6.91 28.48
C GLU A 119 -1.34 -7.82 27.60
N GLN A 120 -1.39 -9.15 27.80
CA GLN A 120 -0.64 -10.08 26.94
C GLN A 120 -1.19 -10.10 25.50
N ALA A 121 -2.48 -9.80 25.32
CA ALA A 121 -3.08 -9.74 23.99
C ALA A 121 -2.56 -8.55 23.16
N VAL A 122 -2.14 -7.46 23.82
CA VAL A 122 -1.51 -6.31 23.15
C VAL A 122 -0.19 -6.72 22.51
N ALA A 123 0.69 -7.37 23.27
CA ALA A 123 1.99 -7.83 22.76
C ALA A 123 1.85 -8.86 21.62
N VAL A 124 0.85 -9.74 21.69
CA VAL A 124 0.55 -10.71 20.61
C VAL A 124 0.07 -10.00 19.36
N LEU A 125 -0.78 -8.98 19.49
CA LEU A 125 -1.29 -8.21 18.35
C LEU A 125 -0.17 -7.44 17.65
N GLU A 126 0.74 -6.83 18.41
CA GLU A 126 1.92 -6.14 17.89
C GLU A 126 2.82 -7.09 17.07
N GLN A 127 3.07 -8.28 17.60
CA GLN A 127 3.82 -9.32 16.87
C GLN A 127 3.10 -9.73 15.58
N TYR A 128 1.79 -9.95 15.62
CA TYR A 128 1.03 -10.35 14.42
C TYR A 128 0.96 -9.25 13.35
N ALA A 129 0.89 -7.99 13.75
CA ALA A 129 0.95 -6.87 12.81
C ALA A 129 2.31 -6.81 12.11
N THR A 130 3.39 -7.02 12.87
CA THR A 130 4.76 -7.09 12.33
C THR A 130 4.93 -8.29 11.39
N ASP A 131 4.46 -9.48 11.79
CA ASP A 131 4.53 -10.70 10.97
C ASP A 131 3.72 -10.57 9.67
N ALA A 132 2.65 -9.76 9.68
CA ALA A 132 1.87 -9.42 8.50
C ALA A 132 2.55 -8.38 7.58
N GLY A 133 3.71 -7.85 7.97
CA GLY A 133 4.48 -6.89 7.18
C GLY A 133 3.98 -5.45 7.28
N ILE A 134 3.20 -5.12 8.31
CA ILE A 134 2.81 -3.72 8.58
C ILE A 134 4.05 -2.97 9.09
N ASP A 135 4.22 -1.72 8.63
CA ASP A 135 5.32 -0.86 9.06
C ASP A 135 5.30 -0.68 10.60
N ALA A 136 6.45 -0.86 11.24
CA ALA A 136 6.57 -0.75 12.68
C ALA A 136 6.15 0.65 13.18
N ASP A 137 6.45 1.71 12.44
CA ASP A 137 6.07 3.08 12.79
C ASP A 137 4.53 3.21 12.82
N VAL A 138 3.82 2.51 11.92
CA VAL A 138 2.34 2.47 11.87
C VAL A 138 1.76 1.66 13.04
N VAL A 139 2.38 0.53 13.39
CA VAL A 139 1.96 -0.31 14.52
C VAL A 139 2.14 0.45 15.84
N ASP A 140 3.29 1.09 16.02
CA ASP A 140 3.63 1.87 17.21
C ASP A 140 2.66 3.05 17.39
N GLU A 141 2.37 3.79 16.33
CA GLU A 141 1.41 4.90 16.37
C GLU A 141 0.02 4.44 16.82
N ALA A 142 -0.49 3.36 16.22
CA ALA A 142 -1.80 2.82 16.56
C ALA A 142 -1.88 2.37 18.03
N ARG A 143 -0.78 1.79 18.55
CA ARG A 143 -0.66 1.40 19.96
C ARG A 143 -0.70 2.61 20.90
N GLU A 144 0.05 3.67 20.57
CA GLU A 144 0.07 4.91 21.34
C GLU A 144 -1.30 5.61 21.37
N LEU A 145 -2.02 5.62 20.25
CA LEU A 145 -3.39 6.14 20.16
C LEU A 145 -4.34 5.36 21.09
N ALA A 146 -4.23 4.04 21.10
CA ALA A 146 -5.04 3.18 21.94
C ALA A 146 -4.77 3.40 23.44
N GLU A 147 -3.49 3.52 23.84
CA GLU A 147 -3.08 3.84 25.20
C GLU A 147 -3.63 5.21 25.65
N ALA A 148 -3.54 6.23 24.78
CA ALA A 148 -4.07 7.56 25.05
C ALA A 148 -5.60 7.55 25.24
N ALA A 149 -6.33 6.76 24.44
CA ALA A 149 -7.77 6.63 24.55
C ALA A 149 -8.21 5.97 25.87
N GLN A 150 -7.43 5.02 26.39
CA GLN A 150 -7.69 4.40 27.70
C GLN A 150 -7.51 5.40 28.84
N LEU A 151 -6.42 6.18 28.82
CA LEU A 151 -6.14 7.21 29.83
C LEU A 151 -7.17 8.35 29.81
N GLY A 152 -7.65 8.74 28.63
CA GLY A 152 -8.63 9.82 28.46
C GLY A 152 -10.07 9.42 28.81
N GLY A 153 -10.37 8.12 28.90
CA GLY A 153 -11.71 7.60 29.25
C GLY A 153 -11.99 7.51 30.76
N GLU A 154 -10.99 7.72 31.61
CA GLU A 154 -11.11 7.66 33.08
C GLU A 154 -11.37 9.03 33.76
N ALA A 155 -11.66 10.08 32.98
CA ALA A 155 -11.92 11.45 33.47
C ALA A 155 -13.40 11.86 33.47
#